data_AF-A0A8S3IM23-F1
#
_entry.id   AF-A0A8S3IM23-F1
#
_cell.length_a   1.000
_cell.length_b   1.000
_cell.length_c   1.000
_cell.angle_alpha   90.00
_cell.angle_beta   90.00
_cell.angle_gamma   90.00
#
_symmetry.space_group_name_H-M   'P 1'
#
loop_
_entity.id
_entity.type
_entity.pdbx_description
1 polymer ?
#
loop_
_entity_poly.entity_id
_entity_poly.type
_entity_poly.pdbx_seq_one_letter_code
_entity_poly.pdbx_strand_id
1 'polypeptide(L)'
;MPRICIHKKDYLNNEYIEKRAIYLCYLAKKLKYSLEFSHLNDTTLNQVVLLVRPNETSSFAIRILLAPEKDYFSEKRLLPTSSNLRWNWFTGNKEENEPFYSTPNYNASVLFDCRYRSTSEYLTELFLSSNELCNGLKLFKIWLEQRQLSHGFGSFEGAMPAFLLAFLLHTKKINKQMNSYQVFRILLVALS
;
A
#
# COMPACT_ATOMS: atom_id res chain seq x y z
N MET A 1 -13.20 -7.26 -0.36
CA MET A 1 -13.52 -8.70 -0.57
C MET A 1 -14.51 -9.12 0.50
N PRO A 2 -15.59 -9.84 0.17
CA PRO A 2 -16.62 -10.20 1.15
C PRO A 2 -16.06 -11.01 2.33
N ARG A 3 -16.56 -10.77 3.55
CA ARG A 3 -16.15 -11.52 4.76
C ARG A 3 -16.21 -13.03 4.60
N ILE A 4 -17.18 -13.57 3.88
CA ILE A 4 -17.36 -15.01 3.69
C ILE A 4 -16.20 -15.67 2.92
N CYS A 5 -15.46 -14.88 2.13
CA CYS A 5 -14.32 -15.36 1.36
C CYS A 5 -13.02 -15.44 2.18
N ILE A 6 -13.00 -14.87 3.39
CA ILE A 6 -11.82 -14.77 4.24
C ILE A 6 -12.14 -15.45 5.57
N HIS A 7 -11.18 -16.17 6.13
CA HIS A 7 -11.22 -16.70 7.48
C HIS A 7 -10.28 -15.91 8.40
N LYS A 8 -10.59 -15.87 9.71
CA LYS A 8 -9.86 -15.05 10.70
C LYS A 8 -8.36 -15.37 10.83
N LYS A 9 -7.93 -16.55 10.38
CA LYS A 9 -6.53 -17.01 10.39
C LYS A 9 -5.81 -16.87 9.05
N ASP A 10 -6.47 -16.34 8.02
CA ASP A 10 -5.89 -16.21 6.67
C ASP A 10 -4.73 -15.20 6.61
N TYR A 11 -4.49 -14.44 7.68
CA TYR A 11 -3.27 -13.64 7.80
C TYR A 11 -2.00 -14.51 7.88
N LEU A 12 -2.10 -15.82 8.08
CA LEU A 12 -0.97 -16.74 8.11
C LEU A 12 -0.66 -17.28 6.71
N ASN A 13 0.63 -17.54 6.46
CA ASN A 13 1.08 -18.44 5.39
C ASN A 13 0.52 -18.11 3.99
N ASN A 14 0.48 -16.82 3.62
CA ASN A 14 -0.02 -16.31 2.33
C ASN A 14 -1.50 -16.61 2.00
N GLU A 15 -2.27 -17.27 2.86
CA GLU A 15 -3.66 -17.67 2.62
C GLU A 15 -4.55 -16.51 2.13
N TYR A 16 -4.46 -15.35 2.80
CA TYR A 16 -5.19 -14.16 2.41
C TYR A 16 -4.74 -13.61 1.05
N ILE A 17 -3.43 -13.62 0.78
CA ILE A 17 -2.86 -13.10 -0.48
C ILE A 17 -3.30 -13.98 -1.65
N GLU A 18 -3.30 -15.29 -1.48
CA GLU A 18 -3.74 -16.26 -2.48
C GLU A 18 -5.24 -16.12 -2.77
N LYS A 19 -6.08 -16.09 -1.72
CA LYS A 19 -7.53 -15.87 -1.87
C LYS A 19 -7.82 -14.56 -2.59
N ARG A 20 -7.06 -13.51 -2.29
CA ARG A 20 -7.15 -12.23 -3.00
C ARG A 20 -6.78 -12.36 -4.47
N ALA A 21 -5.67 -13.03 -4.81
CA ALA A 21 -5.25 -13.24 -6.19
C ALA A 21 -6.29 -14.04 -6.99
N ILE A 22 -6.87 -15.09 -6.40
CA ILE A 22 -7.96 -15.88 -6.99
C ILE A 22 -9.19 -15.00 -7.23
N TYR A 23 -9.55 -14.15 -6.26
CA TYR A 23 -10.68 -13.23 -6.42
C TYR A 23 -10.43 -12.20 -7.55
N LEU A 24 -9.21 -11.67 -7.67
CA LEU A 24 -8.82 -10.81 -8.79
C LEU A 24 -8.93 -11.54 -10.14
N CYS A 25 -8.52 -12.80 -10.22
CA CYS A 25 -8.69 -13.62 -11.42
C CYS A 25 -10.17 -13.81 -11.78
N TYR A 26 -11.02 -14.05 -10.78
CA TYR A 26 -12.46 -14.13 -10.98
C TYR A 26 -13.05 -12.81 -11.51
N LEU A 27 -12.64 -11.66 -10.94
CA LEU A 27 -13.04 -10.35 -11.45
C LEU A 27 -12.57 -10.13 -12.89
N ALA A 28 -11.31 -10.44 -13.19
CA ALA A 28 -10.74 -10.30 -14.52
C ALA A 28 -11.55 -11.10 -15.56
N LYS A 29 -11.95 -12.34 -15.23
CA LYS A 29 -12.81 -13.18 -16.09
C LYS A 29 -14.19 -12.57 -16.35
N LYS A 30 -14.71 -11.73 -15.46
CA LYS A 30 -16.06 -11.13 -15.57
C LYS A 30 -16.06 -9.77 -16.26
N LEU A 31 -14.94 -9.06 -16.25
CA LEU A 31 -14.80 -7.76 -16.89
C LEU A 31 -14.57 -7.92 -18.40
N LYS A 32 -15.25 -7.12 -19.21
CA LYS A 32 -15.15 -7.11 -20.68
C LYS A 32 -14.32 -5.91 -21.16
N TYR A 33 -13.16 -5.70 -20.57
CA TYR A 33 -12.24 -4.60 -20.89
C TYR A 33 -10.85 -5.14 -21.23
N SER A 34 -9.93 -4.27 -21.67
CA SER A 34 -8.51 -4.62 -21.72
C SER A 34 -7.96 -4.68 -20.29
N LEU A 35 -7.40 -5.83 -19.92
CA LEU A 35 -6.98 -6.13 -18.56
C LEU A 35 -5.51 -6.54 -18.54
N GLU A 36 -4.81 -6.12 -17.49
CA GLU A 36 -3.41 -6.48 -17.25
C GLU A 36 -3.20 -6.70 -15.75
N PHE A 37 -2.55 -7.80 -15.37
CA PHE A 37 -2.11 -7.99 -13.99
C PHE A 37 -0.81 -7.24 -13.76
N SER A 38 -0.73 -6.57 -12.61
CA SER A 38 0.46 -5.82 -12.20
C SER A 38 0.60 -5.87 -10.68
N HIS A 39 1.56 -5.12 -10.15
CA HIS A 39 1.75 -4.95 -8.71
C HIS A 39 1.43 -3.52 -8.30
N LEU A 40 1.07 -3.32 -7.03
CA LEU A 40 0.74 -2.00 -6.52
C LEU A 40 1.96 -1.06 -6.61
N ASN A 41 3.10 -1.52 -6.13
CA ASN A 41 4.37 -0.82 -6.24
C ASN A 41 5.45 -1.84 -6.63
N ASP A 42 6.56 -1.38 -7.20
CA ASP A 42 7.72 -2.22 -7.55
C ASP A 42 8.32 -2.97 -6.33
N THR A 43 7.95 -2.55 -5.13
CA THR A 43 8.54 -3.01 -3.87
C THR A 43 7.87 -4.27 -3.30
N THR A 44 6.61 -4.54 -3.65
CA THR A 44 5.79 -5.54 -2.95
C THR A 44 5.09 -6.47 -3.93
N LEU A 45 5.80 -7.52 -4.37
CA LEU A 45 5.27 -8.57 -5.27
C LEU A 45 3.96 -9.19 -4.76
N ASN A 46 3.77 -9.20 -3.44
CA ASN A 46 2.58 -9.74 -2.78
C ASN A 46 1.31 -8.91 -2.97
N GLN A 47 1.39 -7.68 -3.49
CA GLN A 47 0.25 -6.79 -3.73
C GLN A 47 -0.13 -6.76 -5.21
N VAL A 48 -0.62 -7.89 -5.71
CA VAL A 48 -1.16 -7.99 -7.08
C VAL A 48 -2.38 -7.08 -7.23
N VAL A 49 -2.46 -6.38 -8.35
CA VAL A 49 -3.56 -5.50 -8.76
C VAL A 49 -3.99 -5.82 -10.18
N LEU A 50 -5.23 -5.45 -10.51
CA LEU A 50 -5.75 -5.57 -11.86
C LEU A 50 -5.84 -4.18 -12.49
N LEU A 51 -5.08 -3.94 -13.55
CA LEU A 51 -5.18 -2.74 -14.36
C LEU A 51 -6.27 -2.92 -15.41
N VAL A 52 -7.19 -1.97 -15.46
CA VAL A 52 -8.30 -1.92 -16.41
C VAL A 52 -8.11 -0.70 -17.29
N ARG A 53 -7.94 -0.92 -18.60
CA ARG A 53 -7.91 0.16 -19.58
C ARG A 53 -9.29 0.27 -20.24
N PRO A 54 -9.94 1.45 -20.20
CA PRO A 54 -11.25 1.65 -20.84
C PRO A 54 -11.22 1.34 -22.34
N ASN A 55 -10.13 1.71 -23.02
CA ASN A 55 -9.82 1.35 -24.40
C ASN A 55 -8.30 1.26 -24.59
N GLU A 56 -7.85 0.64 -25.68
CA GLU A 56 -6.42 0.45 -25.97
C GLU A 56 -5.64 1.76 -26.13
N THR A 57 -6.32 2.83 -26.52
CA THR A 57 -5.74 4.17 -26.72
C THR A 57 -5.71 5.04 -25.46
N SER A 58 -6.22 4.55 -24.33
CA SER A 58 -6.34 5.34 -23.11
C SER A 58 -4.96 5.61 -22.52
N SER A 59 -4.67 6.88 -22.25
CA SER A 59 -3.43 7.31 -21.58
C SER A 59 -3.39 6.99 -20.09
N PHE A 60 -4.47 6.42 -19.54
CA PHE A 60 -4.58 6.04 -18.13
C PHE A 60 -5.16 4.63 -17.98
N ALA A 61 -4.89 4.03 -16.84
CA ALA A 61 -5.49 2.77 -16.40
C ALA A 61 -6.16 2.95 -15.04
N ILE A 62 -7.25 2.23 -14.82
CA ILE A 62 -7.90 2.12 -13.52
C ILE A 62 -7.29 0.92 -12.80
N ARG A 63 -6.71 1.15 -11.63
CA ARG A 63 -6.13 0.10 -10.80
C ARG A 63 -7.16 -0.42 -9.81
N ILE A 64 -7.55 -1.69 -9.95
CA ILE A 64 -8.41 -2.38 -8.99
C ILE A 64 -7.52 -3.06 -7.95
N LEU A 65 -7.65 -2.60 -6.71
CA LEU A 65 -7.06 -3.21 -5.52
C LEU A 65 -8.14 -3.86 -4.66
N LEU A 66 -7.85 -5.05 -4.15
CA LEU A 66 -8.71 -5.73 -3.20
C LEU A 66 -8.18 -5.55 -1.78
N ALA A 67 -9.05 -5.03 -0.93
CA ALA A 67 -8.86 -4.92 0.52
C ALA A 67 -9.87 -5.81 1.26
N PRO A 68 -9.54 -6.29 2.47
CA PRO A 68 -10.53 -6.92 3.33
C PRO A 68 -11.48 -5.84 3.86
N GLU A 69 -12.55 -6.25 4.53
CA GLU A 69 -13.37 -5.30 5.27
C GLU A 69 -12.59 -4.68 6.44
N LYS A 70 -13.05 -3.52 6.92
CA LYS A 70 -12.41 -2.79 8.01
C LYS A 70 -12.28 -3.68 9.26
N ASP A 71 -11.13 -3.58 9.93
CA ASP A 71 -10.81 -4.25 11.19
C ASP A 71 -10.94 -5.79 11.15
N TYR A 72 -10.80 -6.40 9.96
CA TYR A 72 -10.96 -7.85 9.80
C TYR A 72 -9.83 -8.66 10.46
N PHE A 73 -8.57 -8.26 10.27
CA PHE A 73 -7.42 -8.87 10.93
C PHE A 73 -6.97 -8.02 12.13
N SER A 74 -6.47 -8.70 13.18
CA SER A 74 -5.95 -8.01 14.35
C SER A 74 -4.61 -7.35 14.04
N GLU A 75 -4.53 -6.03 14.18
CA GLU A 75 -3.28 -5.27 13.96
C GLU A 75 -2.13 -5.73 14.87
N LYS A 76 -2.45 -6.18 16.10
CA LYS A 76 -1.47 -6.73 17.05
C LYS A 76 -0.77 -7.99 16.52
N ARG A 77 -1.40 -8.73 15.60
CA ARG A 77 -0.79 -9.90 14.95
C ARG A 77 0.10 -9.50 13.78
N LEU A 78 -0.09 -8.31 13.22
CA LEU A 78 0.63 -7.79 12.06
C LEU A 78 1.75 -6.82 12.45
N LEU A 79 2.25 -6.91 13.70
CA LEU A 79 3.39 -6.10 14.13
C LEU A 79 4.66 -6.51 13.39
N PRO A 80 5.62 -5.59 13.15
CA PRO A 80 6.90 -5.93 12.50
C PRO A 80 7.69 -7.04 13.20
N THR A 81 7.52 -7.18 14.51
CA THR A 81 8.16 -8.19 15.36
C THR A 81 7.45 -9.55 15.35
N SER A 82 6.24 -9.63 14.79
CA SER A 82 5.47 -10.88 14.72
C SER A 82 5.90 -11.76 13.55
N SER A 83 5.70 -13.07 13.70
CA SER A 83 5.94 -14.06 12.66
C SER A 83 4.60 -14.64 12.17
N ASN A 84 4.28 -14.40 10.89
CA ASN A 84 3.05 -14.89 10.24
C ASN A 84 3.30 -15.77 9.01
N LEU A 85 4.56 -15.95 8.61
CA LEU A 85 4.96 -17.00 7.68
C LEU A 85 5.68 -18.07 8.50
N ARG A 86 5.11 -19.26 8.55
CA ARG A 86 5.72 -20.41 9.21
C ARG A 86 6.75 -21.05 8.28
N TRP A 87 7.94 -21.30 8.80
CA TRP A 87 9.01 -21.98 8.11
C TRP A 87 8.63 -23.41 7.70
N ASN A 88 7.90 -24.12 8.57
CA ASN A 88 7.43 -25.47 8.26
C ASN A 88 6.40 -25.47 7.11
N TRP A 89 5.64 -24.38 6.96
CA TRP A 89 4.75 -24.21 5.81
C TRP A 89 5.54 -23.98 4.51
N PHE A 90 6.64 -23.21 4.57
CA PHE A 90 7.46 -22.91 3.41
C PHE A 90 8.31 -24.10 2.94
N THR A 91 8.89 -24.85 3.87
CA THR A 91 9.83 -25.96 3.57
C THR A 91 9.16 -27.32 3.45
N GLY A 92 7.94 -27.47 4.00
CA GLY A 92 7.28 -28.77 4.12
C GLY A 92 7.89 -29.68 5.19
N ASN A 93 8.98 -29.26 5.84
CA ASN A 93 9.62 -29.99 6.93
C ASN A 93 8.81 -29.82 8.22
N LYS A 94 8.58 -30.93 8.93
CA LYS A 94 7.85 -30.96 10.21
C LYS A 94 8.80 -31.05 11.39
N GLU A 95 9.94 -30.38 11.33
CA GLU A 95 10.88 -30.35 12.46
C GLU A 95 10.21 -29.68 13.67
N GLU A 96 10.39 -30.27 14.85
CA GLU A 96 9.73 -29.85 16.09
C GLU A 96 10.23 -28.49 16.59
N ASN A 97 11.47 -28.12 16.27
CA ASN A 97 12.09 -26.86 16.67
C ASN A 97 12.11 -25.86 15.50
N GLU A 98 10.94 -25.28 15.21
CA GLU A 98 10.81 -24.25 14.18
C GLU A 98 11.57 -22.97 14.61
N PRO A 99 12.52 -22.47 13.80
CA PRO A 99 13.20 -21.22 14.11
C PRO A 99 12.24 -20.03 14.00
N PHE A 100 12.30 -19.13 14.98
CA PHE A 100 11.48 -17.92 14.99
C PHE A 100 12.12 -16.82 14.12
N TYR A 101 11.45 -16.46 13.03
CA TYR A 101 11.78 -15.31 12.21
C TYR A 101 10.60 -14.35 12.13
N SER A 102 10.84 -13.07 12.44
CA SER A 102 9.85 -12.02 12.23
C SER A 102 9.64 -11.80 10.73
N THR A 103 8.42 -11.40 10.35
CA THR A 103 8.02 -11.27 8.93
C THR A 103 7.53 -9.85 8.62
N PRO A 104 8.34 -8.80 8.84
CA PRO A 104 7.88 -7.40 8.80
C PRO A 104 7.30 -6.99 7.44
N ASN A 105 7.94 -7.38 6.33
CA ASN A 105 7.48 -7.01 4.98
C ASN A 105 6.13 -7.67 4.64
N TYR A 106 5.98 -8.95 4.99
CA TYR A 106 4.71 -9.66 4.82
C TYR A 106 3.60 -9.04 5.68
N ASN A 107 3.90 -8.79 6.96
CA ASN A 107 2.95 -8.20 7.90
C ASN A 107 2.50 -6.81 7.44
N ALA A 108 3.45 -5.98 6.98
CA ALA A 108 3.18 -4.65 6.42
C ALA A 108 2.31 -4.73 5.16
N SER A 109 2.55 -5.69 4.26
CA SER A 109 1.72 -5.87 3.06
C SER A 109 0.27 -6.19 3.39
N VAL A 110 0.00 -7.08 4.36
CA VAL A 110 -1.36 -7.42 4.79
C VAL A 110 -2.01 -6.25 5.53
N LEU A 111 -1.25 -5.60 6.42
CA LEU A 111 -1.73 -4.45 7.20
C LEU A 111 -2.08 -3.26 6.30
N PHE A 112 -1.30 -3.04 5.24
CA PHE A 112 -1.57 -2.01 4.24
C PHE A 112 -2.99 -2.16 3.67
N ASP A 113 -3.39 -3.38 3.28
CA ASP A 113 -4.73 -3.61 2.74
C ASP A 113 -5.82 -3.36 3.78
N CYS A 114 -5.61 -3.81 5.02
CA CYS A 114 -6.53 -3.59 6.13
C CYS A 114 -6.79 -2.09 6.40
N ARG A 115 -5.76 -1.26 6.21
CA ARG A 115 -5.81 0.19 6.48
C ARG A 115 -6.07 1.03 5.24
N TYR A 116 -6.07 0.43 4.05
CA TYR A 116 -6.12 1.16 2.78
C TYR A 116 -7.26 2.18 2.74
N ARG A 117 -8.47 1.74 3.07
CA ARG A 117 -9.66 2.59 3.02
C ARG A 117 -9.60 3.75 4.01
N SER A 118 -9.35 3.47 5.29
CA SER A 118 -9.33 4.50 6.33
C SER A 118 -8.18 5.50 6.13
N THR A 119 -7.03 5.02 5.67
CA THR A 119 -5.90 5.89 5.31
C THR A 119 -6.23 6.74 4.08
N SER A 120 -6.90 6.19 3.07
CA SER A 120 -7.32 6.96 1.88
C SER A 120 -8.32 8.06 2.24
N GLU A 121 -9.31 7.75 3.09
CA GLU A 121 -10.30 8.72 3.59
C GLU A 121 -9.59 9.85 4.36
N TYR A 122 -8.70 9.50 5.31
CA TYR A 122 -7.90 10.47 6.06
C TYR A 122 -7.05 11.37 5.16
N LEU A 123 -6.30 10.80 4.20
CA LEU A 123 -5.49 11.61 3.30
C LEU A 123 -6.35 12.53 2.42
N THR A 124 -7.52 12.05 1.98
CA THR A 124 -8.44 12.85 1.16
C THR A 124 -8.92 14.06 1.94
N GLU A 125 -9.39 13.88 3.18
CA GLU A 125 -9.81 14.97 4.06
C GLU A 125 -8.67 15.96 4.33
N LEU A 126 -7.46 15.43 4.55
CA LEU A 126 -6.27 16.23 4.81
C LEU A 126 -5.95 17.17 3.63
N PHE A 127 -5.92 16.66 2.40
CA PHE A 127 -5.58 17.45 1.22
C PHE A 127 -6.72 18.32 0.70
N LEU A 128 -7.98 17.94 0.93
CA LEU A 128 -9.13 18.82 0.67
C LEU A 128 -9.14 20.03 1.62
N SER A 129 -8.50 19.94 2.78
CA SER A 129 -8.47 21.04 3.75
C SER A 129 -7.49 22.18 3.44
N SER A 130 -6.55 22.00 2.49
CA SER A 130 -5.60 23.04 2.10
C SER A 130 -5.00 22.82 0.71
N ASN A 131 -5.23 23.78 -0.18
CA ASN A 131 -4.62 23.82 -1.51
C ASN A 131 -3.08 23.93 -1.45
N GLU A 132 -2.55 24.63 -0.45
CA GLU A 132 -1.09 24.79 -0.31
C GLU A 132 -0.40 23.47 0.04
N LEU A 133 -1.04 22.61 0.85
CA LEU A 133 -0.54 21.27 1.11
C LEU A 133 -0.55 20.41 -0.15
N CYS A 134 -1.63 20.49 -0.95
CA CYS A 134 -1.74 19.77 -2.20
C CYS A 134 -0.68 20.23 -3.22
N ASN A 135 -0.46 21.54 -3.35
CA ASN A 135 0.55 22.11 -4.23
C ASN A 135 1.98 21.78 -3.77
N GLY A 136 2.26 21.84 -2.46
CA GLY A 136 3.53 21.41 -1.89
C GLY A 136 3.83 19.93 -2.17
N LEU A 137 2.82 19.05 -2.03
CA LEU A 137 2.95 17.64 -2.37
C LEU A 137 3.20 17.41 -3.87
N LYS A 138 2.52 18.16 -4.75
CA LYS A 138 2.75 18.08 -6.20
C LYS A 138 4.18 18.46 -6.57
N LEU A 139 4.69 19.58 -6.04
CA LEU A 139 6.09 20.00 -6.25
C LEU A 139 7.06 18.92 -5.79
N PHE A 140 6.78 18.31 -4.63
CA PHE A 140 7.60 17.24 -4.09
C PHE A 140 7.58 15.98 -4.96
N LYS A 141 6.41 15.55 -5.45
CA LYS A 141 6.30 14.42 -6.38
C LYS A 141 7.04 14.67 -7.69
N ILE A 142 6.95 15.89 -8.24
CA ILE A 142 7.72 16.28 -9.43
C ILE A 142 9.22 16.19 -9.15
N TRP A 143 9.68 16.69 -8.00
CA TRP A 143 11.09 16.61 -7.63
C TRP A 143 11.58 15.16 -7.47
N LEU A 144 10.79 14.29 -6.82
CA LEU A 144 11.12 12.86 -6.68
C LEU A 144 11.27 12.19 -8.03
N GLU A 145 10.34 12.48 -8.96
CA GLU A 145 10.37 11.98 -10.34
C GLU A 145 11.64 12.43 -11.08
N GLN A 146 11.96 13.72 -11.01
CA GLN A 146 13.18 14.27 -11.64
C GLN A 146 14.47 13.68 -11.07
N ARG A 147 14.44 13.15 -9.83
CA ARG A 147 15.57 12.47 -9.19
C ARG A 147 15.51 10.96 -9.27
N GLN A 148 14.54 10.40 -10.00
CA GLN A 148 14.34 8.96 -10.14
C GLN A 148 14.14 8.24 -8.79
N LEU A 149 13.65 8.96 -7.78
CA LEU A 149 13.37 8.43 -6.43
C LEU A 149 11.95 7.86 -6.30
N SER A 150 11.14 8.00 -7.34
CA SER A 150 9.81 7.40 -7.48
C SER A 150 9.85 5.97 -8.05
N HIS A 151 11.01 5.47 -8.46
CA HIS A 151 11.16 4.19 -9.17
C HIS A 151 12.00 3.17 -8.39
N GLY A 152 11.67 1.89 -8.55
CA GLY A 152 12.45 0.78 -8.02
C GLY A 152 12.16 0.40 -6.56
N PHE A 153 13.00 -0.47 -6.00
CA PHE A 153 12.79 -1.03 -4.67
C PHE A 153 12.98 0.03 -3.58
N GLY A 154 11.98 0.17 -2.69
CA GLY A 154 11.98 1.16 -1.61
C GLY A 154 11.70 2.60 -2.04
N SER A 155 11.19 2.83 -3.25
CA SER A 155 10.95 4.17 -3.80
C SER A 155 9.80 4.93 -3.12
N PHE A 156 9.78 6.24 -3.34
CA PHE A 156 8.69 7.14 -2.95
C PHE A 156 7.51 7.09 -3.95
N GLU A 157 7.09 5.88 -4.33
CA GLU A 157 5.99 5.68 -5.27
C GLU A 157 4.61 5.93 -4.62
N GLY A 158 3.63 6.27 -5.45
CA GLY A 158 2.21 6.30 -5.08
C GLY A 158 1.88 7.27 -3.95
N ALA A 159 1.46 6.73 -2.81
CA ALA A 159 1.02 7.48 -1.62
C ALA A 159 2.13 7.72 -0.59
N MET A 160 3.33 7.15 -0.75
CA MET A 160 4.44 7.33 0.21
C MET A 160 4.78 8.80 0.48
N PRO A 161 4.86 9.69 -0.53
CA PRO A 161 5.10 11.12 -0.29
C PRO A 161 3.98 11.79 0.53
N ALA A 162 2.74 11.33 0.36
CA ALA A 162 1.60 11.83 1.12
C ALA A 162 1.64 11.39 2.59
N PHE A 163 2.11 10.16 2.86
CA PHE A 163 2.32 9.68 4.23
C PHE A 163 3.40 10.49 4.95
N LEU A 164 4.51 10.79 4.29
CA LEU A 164 5.55 11.66 4.85
C LEU A 164 4.99 13.04 5.22
N LEU A 165 4.25 13.66 4.32
CA LEU A 165 3.62 14.96 4.57
C LEU A 165 2.64 14.89 5.75
N ALA A 166 1.77 13.87 5.79
CA ALA A 166 0.84 13.68 6.89
C ALA A 166 1.56 13.48 8.23
N PHE A 167 2.66 12.73 8.25
CA PHE A 167 3.51 12.54 9.42
C PHE A 167 4.13 13.87 9.89
N LEU A 168 4.61 14.70 8.97
CA LEU A 168 5.18 16.02 9.29
C LEU A 168 4.11 16.99 9.84
N LEU A 169 2.87 16.91 9.37
CA LEU A 169 1.74 17.65 9.97
C LEU A 169 1.46 17.15 11.38
N HIS A 170 1.41 15.83 11.57
CA HIS A 170 1.11 15.22 12.86
C HIS A 170 2.18 15.58 13.91
N THR A 171 3.45 15.58 13.52
CA THR A 171 4.59 15.98 14.36
C THR A 171 4.78 17.50 14.45
N LYS A 172 3.85 18.29 13.89
CA LYS A 172 3.85 19.76 13.89
C LYS A 172 5.10 20.40 13.27
N LYS A 173 5.79 19.68 12.38
CA LYS A 173 6.92 20.20 11.58
C LYS A 173 6.44 21.08 10.43
N ILE A 174 5.23 20.82 9.95
CA ILE A 174 4.49 21.71 9.04
C ILE A 174 3.11 22.02 9.60
N ASN A 175 2.47 23.07 9.10
CA ASN A 175 1.09 23.43 9.46
C ASN A 175 0.29 23.88 8.22
N LYS A 176 -1.03 24.00 8.35
CA LYS A 176 -1.93 24.29 7.23
C LYS A 176 -1.84 25.73 6.69
N GLN A 177 -1.20 26.64 7.41
CA GLN A 177 -1.03 28.05 7.02
C GLN A 177 0.23 28.27 6.19
N MET A 178 1.13 27.28 6.14
CA MET A 178 2.35 27.36 5.35
C MET A 178 2.01 27.35 3.86
N ASN A 179 2.75 28.15 3.09
CA ASN A 179 2.63 28.11 1.64
C ASN A 179 3.31 26.86 1.06
N SER A 180 2.94 26.52 -0.16
CA SER A 180 3.41 25.35 -0.89
C SER A 180 4.95 25.28 -1.01
N TYR A 181 5.63 26.41 -1.15
CA TYR A 181 7.10 26.46 -1.19
C TYR A 181 7.74 26.10 0.16
N GLN A 182 7.20 26.61 1.26
CA GLN A 182 7.66 26.26 2.61
C GLN A 182 7.44 24.77 2.90
N VAL A 183 6.28 24.23 2.53
CA VAL A 183 5.96 22.80 2.66
C VAL A 183 6.95 21.97 1.86
N PHE A 184 7.16 22.31 0.58
CA PHE A 184 8.11 21.63 -0.30
C PHE A 184 9.53 21.65 0.28
N ARG A 185 10.01 22.81 0.75
CA ARG A 185 11.33 22.93 1.37
C ARG A 185 11.50 22.02 2.58
N ILE A 186 10.49 21.91 3.43
CA ILE A 186 10.57 21.05 4.62
C ILE A 186 10.54 19.57 4.21
N LEU A 187 9.78 19.19 3.18
CA LEU A 187 9.82 17.82 2.65
C LEU A 187 11.20 17.45 2.11
N LEU A 188 11.89 18.37 1.44
CA LEU A 188 13.27 18.14 1.00
C LEU A 188 14.23 17.94 2.19
N VAL A 189 14.11 18.78 3.21
CA VAL A 189 14.94 18.66 4.43
C VAL A 189 14.61 17.40 5.22
N ALA A 190 13.37 16.91 5.18
CA ALA A 190 12.98 15.67 5.85
C ALA A 190 13.58 14.42 5.18
N LEU A 191 14.01 14.53 3.92
CA LEU A 191 14.68 13.45 3.19
C LEU A 191 16.21 13.48 3.29
N SER A 192 16.80 14.63 3.65
CA SER A 192 18.25 14.83 3.76
C SER A 192 18.78 14.39 5.13
#